data_AF-A0A1H4WMT3-F1
#
_entry.id   AF-A0A1H4WMT3-F1
#
_cell.length_a   1.000
_cell.length_b   1.000
_cell.length_c   1.000
_cell.angle_alpha   90.00
_cell.angle_beta   90.00
_cell.angle_gamma   90.00
#
_symmetry.space_group_name_H-M   'P 1'
#
loop_
_entity.id
_entity.type
_entity.pdbx_description
1 polymer ?
#
loop_
_entity_poly.entity_id
_entity_poly.type
_entity_poly.pdbx_seq_one_letter_code
_entity_poly.pdbx_strand_id
1 'polypeptide(L)'
;MQGISSQELVRQLVRALPEVEPYLETAARRHGRRAAQVTHWEQVNTHPGTLLSEVLAHPLFQPGMESAEMDADDEEFLARCFDFIEGLEESPGGELVDTAYFTFVEPLLESREVLDRAFRFAGPRTRAEILAMLRGWNVPVDPSWEQERSRR
;
A
#
# COMPACT_ATOMS: atom_id res chain seq x y z
N MET A 1 -3.18 -7.11 11.89
CA MET A 1 -3.18 -8.39 11.14
C MET A 1 -1.95 -9.14 11.63
N GLN A 2 -1.45 -10.21 11.00
CA GLN A 2 -0.04 -10.58 11.27
C GLN A 2 0.80 -9.82 10.24
N GLY A 3 1.85 -9.13 10.69
CA GLY A 3 2.73 -8.37 9.81
C GLY A 3 3.33 -9.20 8.69
N ILE A 4 3.66 -8.55 7.58
CA ILE A 4 4.23 -9.16 6.39
C ILE A 4 5.76 -9.14 6.51
N SER A 5 6.40 -10.30 6.38
CA SER A 5 7.86 -10.38 6.24
C SER A 5 8.27 -10.26 4.78
N SER A 6 9.51 -9.84 4.50
CA SER A 6 10.01 -9.72 3.13
C SER A 6 9.92 -11.03 2.34
N GLN A 7 10.11 -12.17 3.01
CA GLN A 7 9.99 -13.51 2.40
C GLN A 7 8.56 -13.84 1.93
N GLU A 8 7.57 -13.22 2.58
CA GLU A 8 6.15 -13.50 2.36
C GLU A 8 5.44 -12.43 1.52
N LEU A 9 6.15 -11.35 1.18
CA LEU A 9 5.61 -10.18 0.51
C LEU A 9 4.79 -10.53 -0.74
N VAL A 10 5.40 -11.22 -1.71
CA VAL A 10 4.75 -11.53 -2.99
C VAL A 10 3.59 -12.50 -2.81
N ARG A 11 3.72 -13.47 -1.90
CA ARG A 11 2.65 -14.44 -1.64
C ARG A 11 1.44 -13.76 -1.02
N GLN A 12 1.65 -12.88 -0.04
CA GLN A 12 0.58 -12.14 0.61
C GLN A 12 -0.04 -11.11 -0.35
N LEU A 13 0.76 -10.46 -1.20
CA LEU A 13 0.30 -9.55 -2.23
C LEU A 13 -0.72 -10.23 -3.16
N VAL A 14 -0.34 -11.33 -3.81
CA VAL A 14 -1.22 -12.05 -4.74
C VAL A 14 -2.46 -12.61 -4.04
N ARG A 15 -2.30 -13.07 -2.80
CA ARG A 15 -3.43 -13.60 -2.01
C ARG A 15 -4.45 -12.51 -1.65
N ALA A 16 -3.97 -11.33 -1.26
CA ALA A 16 -4.83 -10.23 -0.82
C ALA A 16 -5.42 -9.45 -2.00
N LEU A 17 -4.67 -9.35 -3.10
CA LEU A 17 -4.96 -8.49 -4.24
C LEU A 17 -4.73 -9.26 -5.56
N PRO A 18 -5.61 -10.22 -5.91
CA PRO A 18 -5.47 -11.01 -7.14
C PRO A 18 -5.45 -10.14 -8.42
N GLU A 19 -5.96 -8.91 -8.36
CA GLU A 19 -5.95 -7.93 -9.45
C GLU A 19 -4.53 -7.56 -9.92
N VAL A 20 -3.50 -7.84 -9.11
CA VAL A 20 -2.10 -7.57 -9.46
C VAL A 20 -1.50 -8.61 -10.43
N GLU A 21 -2.14 -9.77 -10.62
CA GLU A 21 -1.60 -10.87 -11.44
C GLU A 21 -1.24 -10.46 -12.88
N PRO A 22 -2.09 -9.73 -13.63
CA PRO A 22 -1.75 -9.28 -14.99
C PRO A 22 -0.53 -8.33 -15.03
N TYR A 23 -0.33 -7.56 -13.96
CA TYR A 23 0.79 -6.62 -13.84
C TYR A 23 2.08 -7.35 -13.48
N LEU A 24 2.01 -8.39 -12.65
CA LEU A 24 3.13 -9.29 -12.38
C LEU A 24 3.61 -9.98 -13.67
N GLU A 25 2.71 -10.43 -14.53
CA GLU A 25 3.08 -11.00 -15.84
C GLU A 25 3.74 -9.97 -16.76
N THR A 26 3.26 -8.74 -16.73
CA THR A 26 3.79 -7.65 -17.55
C THR A 26 5.19 -7.23 -17.09
N ALA A 27 5.37 -7.02 -15.79
CA ALA A 27 6.67 -6.79 -15.19
C ALA A 27 7.63 -7.95 -15.54
N ALA A 28 7.17 -9.20 -15.43
CA ALA A 28 8.02 -10.37 -15.69
C ALA A 28 8.54 -10.42 -17.11
N ARG A 29 7.67 -10.12 -18.07
CA ARG A 29 8.07 -10.03 -19.48
C ARG A 29 9.13 -8.96 -19.72
N ARG A 30 9.04 -7.79 -19.06
CA ARG A 30 10.05 -6.72 -19.17
C ARG A 30 11.43 -7.16 -18.67
N HIS A 31 11.47 -8.04 -17.67
CA HIS A 31 12.71 -8.60 -17.12
C HIS A 31 13.14 -9.92 -17.76
N GLY A 32 12.49 -10.37 -18.85
CA GLY A 32 12.81 -11.63 -19.53
C GLY A 32 12.55 -12.89 -18.68
N ARG A 33 11.63 -12.80 -17.71
CA ARG A 33 11.31 -13.84 -16.73
C ARG A 33 9.84 -14.25 -16.81
N ARG A 34 9.49 -15.35 -16.13
CA ARG A 34 8.09 -15.77 -15.92
C ARG A 34 7.56 -15.18 -14.60
N ALA A 35 6.26 -14.92 -14.52
CA ALA A 35 5.61 -14.41 -13.30
C ALA A 35 5.85 -15.34 -12.08
N ALA A 36 5.84 -16.66 -12.30
CA ALA A 36 6.19 -17.66 -11.28
C ALA A 36 7.61 -17.52 -10.70
N GLN A 37 8.48 -16.71 -11.32
CA GLN A 37 9.85 -16.46 -10.88
C GLN A 37 10.01 -15.10 -10.18
N VAL A 38 8.94 -14.33 -9.98
CA VAL A 38 8.99 -12.97 -9.36
C VAL A 38 9.57 -13.01 -7.95
N THR A 39 9.27 -14.05 -7.16
CA THR A 39 9.87 -14.25 -5.82
C THR A 39 11.40 -14.41 -5.84
N HIS A 40 11.98 -14.75 -6.99
CA HIS A 40 13.43 -14.89 -7.19
C HIS A 40 14.08 -13.66 -7.83
N TRP A 41 13.34 -12.56 -8.02
CA TRP A 41 13.95 -11.35 -8.54
C TRP A 41 14.78 -10.72 -7.43
N GLU A 42 16.06 -10.50 -7.73
CA GLU A 42 16.99 -9.82 -6.83
C GLU A 42 16.43 -8.46 -6.37
N GLN A 43 15.69 -7.78 -7.27
CA GLN A 43 15.01 -6.52 -6.97
C GLN A 43 13.88 -6.67 -5.94
N VAL A 44 13.20 -7.81 -5.83
CA VAL A 44 12.18 -8.01 -4.78
C VAL A 44 12.82 -8.13 -3.40
N ASN A 45 14.02 -8.71 -3.34
CA ASN A 45 14.76 -8.88 -2.08
C ASN A 45 15.55 -7.63 -1.68
N THR A 46 15.87 -6.74 -2.63
CA THR A 46 16.70 -5.54 -2.37
C THR A 46 15.92 -4.24 -2.41
N HIS A 47 14.87 -4.15 -3.25
CA HIS A 47 14.05 -2.96 -3.49
C HIS A 47 12.57 -3.36 -3.71
N PRO A 48 11.92 -3.98 -2.70
CA PRO A 48 10.54 -4.44 -2.83
C PRO A 48 9.56 -3.34 -3.27
N GLY A 49 9.84 -2.08 -2.90
CA GLY A 49 9.08 -0.91 -3.36
C GLY A 49 9.01 -0.79 -4.89
N THR A 50 10.07 -1.09 -5.63
CA THR A 50 10.05 -1.02 -7.10
C THR A 50 9.03 -1.98 -7.70
N LEU A 51 8.96 -3.22 -7.20
CA LEU A 51 7.95 -4.17 -7.66
C LEU A 51 6.55 -3.65 -7.30
N LEU A 52 6.34 -3.26 -6.04
CA LEU A 52 5.04 -2.81 -5.55
C LEU A 52 4.55 -1.56 -6.31
N SER A 53 5.45 -0.62 -6.63
CA SER A 53 5.14 0.52 -7.49
C SER A 53 4.65 0.09 -8.86
N GLU A 54 5.34 -0.86 -9.50
CA GLU A 54 5.02 -1.32 -10.86
C GLU A 54 3.72 -2.13 -10.94
N VAL A 55 3.43 -2.95 -9.93
CA VAL A 55 2.33 -3.93 -10.01
C VAL A 55 1.09 -3.58 -9.21
N LEU A 56 1.21 -2.65 -8.24
CA LEU A 56 0.10 -2.25 -7.37
C LEU A 56 -0.05 -0.73 -7.30
N ALA A 57 1.00 0.00 -6.88
CA ALA A 57 0.85 1.42 -6.53
C ALA A 57 0.40 2.25 -7.73
N HIS A 58 1.16 2.25 -8.83
CA HIS A 58 0.85 3.03 -10.02
C HIS A 58 -0.33 2.51 -10.84
N PRO A 59 -0.45 1.20 -11.13
CA PRO A 59 -1.51 0.74 -12.03
C PRO A 59 -2.89 0.66 -11.39
N LEU A 60 -2.98 0.52 -10.06
CA LEU A 60 -4.23 0.18 -9.39
C LEU A 60 -4.54 1.10 -8.21
N PHE A 61 -3.63 1.22 -7.25
CA PHE A 61 -3.89 1.93 -6.00
C PHE A 61 -4.05 3.44 -6.21
N GLN A 62 -3.09 4.10 -6.86
CA GLN A 62 -3.13 5.54 -7.12
C GLN A 62 -4.37 5.96 -7.92
N PRO A 63 -4.70 5.31 -9.06
CA PRO A 63 -5.95 5.60 -9.77
C PRO A 63 -7.20 5.47 -8.89
N GLY A 64 -7.28 4.45 -8.04
CA GLY A 64 -8.39 4.28 -7.10
C GLY A 64 -8.44 5.37 -6.02
N MET A 65 -7.27 5.81 -5.53
CA MET A 65 -7.16 6.89 -4.57
C MET A 65 -7.49 8.26 -5.15
N GLU A 66 -7.27 8.48 -6.44
CA GLU A 66 -7.51 9.75 -7.14
C GLU A 66 -8.92 9.83 -7.77
N SER A 67 -9.61 8.71 -7.92
CA SER A 67 -10.92 8.67 -8.58
C SER A 67 -11.95 9.58 -7.89
N ALA A 68 -12.68 10.35 -8.69
CA ALA A 68 -13.73 11.25 -8.21
C ALA A 68 -14.98 10.49 -7.71
N GLU A 69 -15.22 9.31 -8.27
CA GLU A 69 -16.33 8.42 -7.92
C GLU A 69 -15.76 7.05 -7.51
N MET A 70 -16.34 6.46 -6.46
CA MET A 70 -16.00 5.10 -6.02
C MET A 70 -17.29 4.31 -5.89
N ASP A 71 -17.33 3.16 -6.55
CA ASP A 71 -18.38 2.18 -6.29
C ASP A 71 -18.01 1.25 -5.12
N ALA A 72 -18.86 0.25 -4.86
CA ALA A 72 -18.65 -0.69 -3.77
C ALA A 72 -17.44 -1.61 -4.00
N ASP A 73 -17.13 -1.93 -5.26
CA ASP A 73 -16.01 -2.79 -5.62
C ASP A 73 -14.69 -2.02 -5.45
N ASP A 74 -14.68 -0.73 -5.79
CA ASP A 74 -13.56 0.19 -5.53
C ASP A 74 -13.29 0.34 -4.03
N GLU A 75 -14.34 0.52 -3.21
CA GLU A 75 -14.21 0.61 -1.75
C GLU A 75 -13.65 -0.69 -1.15
N GLU A 76 -14.12 -1.85 -1.64
CA GLU A 76 -13.61 -3.15 -1.17
C GLU A 76 -12.14 -3.36 -1.57
N PHE A 77 -11.78 -3.00 -2.80
CA PHE A 77 -10.40 -3.10 -3.28
C PHE A 77 -9.45 -2.21 -2.48
N LEU A 78 -9.82 -0.93 -2.24
CA LEU A 78 -8.99 -0.04 -1.43
C LEU A 78 -8.90 -0.50 0.03
N ALA A 79 -9.97 -1.07 0.60
CA ALA A 79 -9.89 -1.66 1.93
C ALA A 79 -8.85 -2.79 1.99
N ARG A 80 -8.83 -3.70 0.99
CA ARG A 80 -7.80 -4.76 0.89
C ARG A 80 -6.40 -4.18 0.69
N CYS A 81 -6.25 -3.08 -0.06
CA CYS A 81 -4.98 -2.39 -0.23
C CYS A 81 -4.45 -1.82 1.08
N PHE A 82 -5.30 -1.13 1.86
CA PHE A 82 -4.91 -0.58 3.16
C PHE A 82 -4.64 -1.66 4.20
N ASP A 83 -5.37 -2.78 4.16
CA ASP A 83 -5.03 -3.96 4.93
C ASP A 83 -3.62 -4.46 4.57
N PHE A 84 -3.31 -4.59 3.28
CA PHE A 84 -1.97 -4.97 2.85
C PHE A 84 -0.89 -3.99 3.33
N ILE A 85 -1.12 -2.67 3.20
CA ILE A 85 -0.20 -1.61 3.66
C ILE A 85 0.01 -1.70 5.18
N GLU A 86 -1.06 -1.87 5.97
CA GLU A 86 -0.96 -2.07 7.42
C GLU A 86 -0.09 -3.30 7.74
N GLY A 87 -0.20 -4.36 6.94
CA GLY A 87 0.66 -5.53 7.05
C GLY A 87 2.15 -5.22 6.81
N LEU A 88 2.47 -4.30 5.89
CA LEU A 88 3.85 -3.84 5.66
C LEU A 88 4.37 -2.99 6.82
N GLU A 89 3.53 -2.10 7.37
CA GLU A 89 3.84 -1.28 8.56
C GLU A 89 4.04 -2.14 9.82
N GLU A 90 3.34 -3.29 9.89
CA GLU A 90 3.48 -4.27 10.97
C GLU A 90 4.63 -5.27 10.74
N SER A 91 5.50 -5.06 9.74
CA SER A 91 6.53 -6.01 9.32
C SER A 91 7.44 -6.46 10.48
N PRO A 92 7.60 -7.79 10.72
CA PRO A 92 8.46 -8.28 11.78
C PRO A 92 9.93 -7.91 11.53
N GLY A 93 10.49 -7.02 12.34
CA GLY A 93 11.86 -6.52 12.14
C GLY A 93 11.94 -5.18 11.39
N GLY A 94 10.80 -4.69 10.87
CA GLY A 94 10.67 -3.37 10.27
C GLY A 94 11.21 -3.25 8.85
N GLU A 95 11.59 -4.34 8.20
CA GLU A 95 12.29 -4.27 6.90
C GLU A 95 11.42 -3.73 5.75
N LEU A 96 10.10 -3.76 5.92
CA LEU A 96 9.14 -3.25 4.92
C LEU A 96 8.48 -1.92 5.32
N VAL A 97 8.80 -1.34 6.48
CA VAL A 97 8.22 -0.06 6.92
C VAL A 97 8.60 1.06 5.94
N ASP A 98 9.89 1.20 5.62
CA ASP A 98 10.34 2.18 4.61
C ASP A 98 9.70 1.91 3.24
N THR A 99 9.45 0.64 2.91
CA THR A 99 8.80 0.27 1.65
C THR A 99 7.35 0.74 1.63
N ALA A 100 6.60 0.54 2.73
CA ALA A 100 5.24 1.03 2.89
C ALA A 100 5.21 2.56 2.78
N TYR A 101 6.13 3.22 3.49
CA TYR A 101 6.29 4.66 3.50
C TYR A 101 6.45 5.24 2.09
N PHE A 102 7.52 4.87 1.37
CA PHE A 102 7.85 5.50 0.09
C PHE A 102 6.91 5.08 -1.04
N THR A 103 6.35 3.86 -0.95
CA THR A 103 5.52 3.32 -2.04
C THR A 103 4.08 3.76 -1.93
N PHE A 104 3.54 3.87 -0.72
CA PHE A 104 2.11 4.09 -0.50
C PHE A 104 1.81 5.30 0.36
N VAL A 105 2.48 5.50 1.49
CA VAL A 105 2.10 6.54 2.46
C VAL A 105 2.47 7.94 1.95
N GLU A 106 3.69 8.14 1.46
CA GLU A 106 4.15 9.43 0.95
C GLU A 106 3.27 9.96 -0.20
N PRO A 107 2.89 9.16 -1.21
CA PRO A 107 1.94 9.58 -2.25
C PRO A 107 0.58 10.06 -1.72
N LEU A 108 0.12 9.60 -0.55
CA LEU A 108 -1.17 10.05 0.00
C LEU A 108 -1.18 11.53 0.38
N LEU A 109 -0.02 12.13 0.56
CA LEU A 109 0.12 13.54 0.92
C LEU A 109 -0.15 14.49 -0.25
N GLU A 110 -0.43 13.98 -1.44
CA GLU A 110 -0.63 14.77 -2.65
C GLU A 110 -1.78 15.77 -2.54
N SER A 111 -2.90 15.38 -1.92
CA SER A 111 -4.06 16.25 -1.75
C SER A 111 -4.86 15.92 -0.49
N ARG A 112 -5.67 16.88 -0.06
CA ARG A 112 -6.55 16.70 1.10
C ARG A 112 -7.62 15.64 0.82
N GLU A 113 -8.13 15.58 -0.40
CA GLU A 113 -9.13 14.63 -0.83
C GLU A 113 -8.59 13.19 -0.78
N VAL A 114 -7.33 12.99 -1.18
CA VAL A 114 -6.63 11.70 -1.07
C VAL A 114 -6.41 11.34 0.40
N LEU A 115 -6.00 12.29 1.25
CA LEU A 115 -5.88 12.08 2.69
C LEU A 115 -7.22 11.69 3.35
N ASP A 116 -8.28 12.45 3.08
CA ASP A 116 -9.63 12.18 3.59
C ASP A 116 -10.07 10.76 3.21
N ARG A 117 -9.81 10.35 1.97
CA ARG A 117 -10.07 8.98 1.51
C ARG A 117 -9.19 7.96 2.23
N ALA A 118 -7.88 8.21 2.37
CA ALA A 118 -6.96 7.30 3.05
C ALA A 118 -7.39 7.04 4.50
N PHE A 119 -7.78 8.08 5.24
CA PHE A 119 -8.25 7.96 6.61
C PHE A 119 -9.58 7.20 6.76
N ARG A 120 -10.32 6.92 5.66
CA ARG A 120 -11.48 6.01 5.69
C ARG A 120 -11.07 4.54 5.81
N PHE A 121 -9.91 4.16 5.26
CA PHE A 121 -9.46 2.78 5.14
C PHE A 121 -8.23 2.43 5.99
N ALA A 122 -7.36 3.41 6.26
CA ALA A 122 -6.10 3.20 6.96
C ALA A 122 -6.29 2.57 8.35
N GLY A 123 -5.49 1.52 8.60
CA GLY A 123 -5.38 0.89 9.90
C GLY A 123 -4.61 1.74 10.91
N PRO A 124 -4.56 1.34 12.20
CA PRO A 124 -3.95 2.14 13.25
C PRO A 124 -2.49 2.54 13.00
N ARG A 125 -1.65 1.63 12.48
CA ARG A 125 -0.24 1.92 12.20
C ARG A 125 -0.09 2.86 11.03
N THR A 126 -0.77 2.57 9.93
CA THR A 126 -0.78 3.42 8.74
C THR A 126 -1.28 4.84 9.08
N ARG A 127 -2.34 4.98 9.88
CA ARG A 127 -2.83 6.28 10.37
C ARG A 127 -1.79 7.01 11.20
N ALA A 128 -1.14 6.31 12.14
CA ALA A 128 -0.13 6.91 12.99
C ALA A 128 1.04 7.45 12.17
N GLU A 129 1.44 6.72 11.12
CA GLU A 129 2.52 7.12 10.21
C GLU A 129 2.12 8.34 9.38
N ILE A 130 0.93 8.34 8.75
CA ILE A 130 0.40 9.51 8.02
C ILE A 130 0.37 10.74 8.93
N LEU A 131 -0.16 10.60 10.16
CA LEU A 131 -0.22 11.71 11.13
C LEU A 131 1.17 12.19 11.56
N ALA A 132 2.13 11.28 11.74
CA ALA A 132 3.51 11.63 12.07
C ALA A 132 4.15 12.45 10.94
N MET A 133 3.93 12.06 9.68
CA MET A 133 4.41 12.81 8.51
C MET A 133 3.80 14.20 8.41
N LEU A 134 2.47 14.30 8.48
CA LEU A 134 1.77 15.58 8.40
C LEU A 134 2.31 16.57 9.45
N ARG A 135 2.51 16.10 10.68
CA ARG A 135 3.11 16.90 11.76
C ARG A 135 4.57 17.24 11.48
N GLY A 136 5.36 16.28 11.03
CA GLY A 136 6.77 16.50 10.68
C GLY A 136 6.96 17.55 9.58
N TRP A 137 6.00 17.63 8.65
CA TRP A 137 6.02 18.56 7.52
C TRP A 137 5.26 19.86 7.80
N ASN A 138 4.77 20.06 9.03
CA ASN A 138 3.93 21.19 9.46
C ASN A 138 2.66 21.37 8.60
N VAL A 139 2.13 20.28 8.07
CA VAL A 139 0.84 20.26 7.38
C VAL A 139 -0.29 20.25 8.42
N PRO A 140 -1.31 21.12 8.30
CA PRO A 140 -2.44 21.12 9.22
C PRO A 140 -3.16 19.77 9.24
N VAL A 141 -3.30 19.18 10.42
CA VAL A 141 -4.04 17.94 10.65
C VAL A 141 -5.51 18.26 10.89
N ASP A 142 -6.41 17.58 10.17
CA ASP A 142 -7.83 17.64 10.48
C ASP A 142 -8.14 16.82 11.75
N PRO A 143 -8.81 17.38 12.76
CA PRO A 143 -9.15 16.64 13.99
C PRO A 143 -9.99 15.38 13.76
N SER A 144 -10.72 15.27 12.64
CA SER A 144 -11.47 14.06 12.28
C SER A 144 -10.56 12.87 11.95
N TRP A 145 -9.33 13.11 11.51
CA TRP A 145 -8.33 12.07 11.21
C TRP A 145 -7.74 11.43 12.46
N GLU A 146 -7.83 12.10 13.61
CA GLU A 146 -7.31 11.58 14.88
C GLU A 146 -8.30 10.64 15.60
N GLN A 147 -9.55 10.58 15.15
CA GLN A 147 -10.57 9.74 15.77
C GLN A 147 -10.38 8.28 15.35
N GLU A 148 -10.11 7.40 16.31
CA GLU A 148 -10.13 5.95 16.08
C GLU A 148 -11.55 5.50 15.69
N ARG A 149 -11.66 4.77 14.58
CA ARG A 149 -12.89 4.04 14.28
C ARG A 149 -13.11 3.01 15.39
N SER A 150 -14.14 3.24 16.21
CA SER A 150 -14.75 2.18 17.02
C SER A 150 -15.21 1.08 16.06
N ARG A 151 -14.46 -0.03 15.97
CA ARG A 151 -14.85 -1.20 15.19
C ARG A 151 -16.22 -1.67 15.69
N ARG A 152 -17.24 -1.59 14.82
CA ARG A 152 -18.52 -2.29 15.02
C ARG A 152 -18.45 -3.65 14.34
#